data_AF-A0A109MW97-F1
#
_entry.id   AF-A0A109MW97-F1
#
_cell.length_a   1.000
_cell.length_b   1.000
_cell.length_c   1.000
_cell.angle_alpha   90.00
_cell.angle_beta   90.00
_cell.angle_gamma   90.00
#
_symmetry.space_group_name_H-M   'P 1'
#
loop_
_entity.id
_entity.type
_entity.pdbx_description
1 polymer ?
#
loop_
_entity_poly.entity_id
_entity_poly.type
_entity_poly.pdbx_seq_one_letter_code
_entity_poly.pdbx_strand_id
1 'polypeptide(L)' 'MFGTVKYFTDHLKTQVMYNFSGGETISLSGNREKLTEEINGQAISSAEKELFSRNLEVAYESVVREMFGETVLLQKELS' A
#
# COMPACT_ATOMS: atom_id res chain seq x y z
N MET A 1 12.54 -8.19 0.82
CA MET A 1 11.86 -9.25 1.59
C MET A 1 10.39 -8.89 1.64
N PHE A 2 9.51 -9.82 1.27
CA PHE A 2 8.06 -9.64 1.35
C PHE A 2 7.63 -9.26 2.78
N GLY A 3 6.56 -8.50 2.92
CA GLY A 3 6.02 -8.13 4.23
C GLY A 3 6.69 -6.95 4.94
N THR A 4 7.76 -6.38 4.37
CA THR A 4 8.45 -5.20 4.94
C THR A 4 7.85 -3.89 4.45
N VAL A 5 7.93 -2.82 5.26
CA VAL A 5 7.50 -1.46 4.87
C VAL A 5 8.17 -1.02 3.57
N LYS A 6 9.47 -1.28 3.42
CA LYS A 6 10.22 -0.95 2.20
C LYS A 6 9.65 -1.67 0.96
N TYR A 7 9.39 -2.97 1.07
CA TYR A 7 8.82 -3.75 -0.03
C TYR A 7 7.48 -3.16 -0.48
N PHE A 8 6.55 -2.92 0.45
CA PHE A 8 5.25 -2.35 0.12
C PHE A 8 5.36 -0.93 -0.44
N THR A 9 6.24 -0.09 0.11
CA THR A 9 6.48 1.27 -0.40
C THR A 9 6.98 1.25 -1.83
N ASP A 10 8.00 0.44 -2.13
CA ASP A 10 8.58 0.32 -3.47
C ASP A 10 7.51 -0.19 -4.47
N HIS A 11 6.71 -1.17 -4.06
CA HIS A 11 5.65 -1.74 -4.89
C HIS A 11 4.54 -0.71 -5.19
N LEU A 12 4.05 -0.02 -4.16
CA LEU A 12 3.02 1.02 -4.29
C LEU A 12 3.48 2.16 -5.20
N LYS A 13 4.71 2.66 -5.00
CA LYS A 13 5.28 3.73 -5.84
C LYS A 13 5.48 3.28 -7.29
N THR A 14 5.95 2.06 -7.51
CA THR A 14 6.15 1.52 -8.86
C THR A 14 4.84 1.51 -9.64
N GLN A 15 3.74 1.08 -9.03
CA GLN A 15 2.43 1.08 -9.68
C GLN A 15 1.92 2.50 -9.95
N VAL A 16 2.11 3.44 -9.02
CA VAL A 16 1.79 4.86 -9.26
C VAL A 16 2.56 5.39 -10.48
N MET A 17 3.86 5.12 -10.57
CA MET A 17 4.67 5.54 -11.72
C MET A 17 4.24 4.85 -13.03
N TYR A 18 3.84 3.57 -12.97
CA TYR A 18 3.36 2.83 -14.12
C TYR A 18 2.07 3.42 -14.71
N ASN A 19 1.16 3.88 -13.84
CA ASN A 19 -0.04 4.61 -14.26
C ASN A 19 0.28 5.88 -15.04
N PHE A 20 1.32 6.62 -14.66
CA PHE A 20 1.77 7.81 -15.40
C PHE A 20 2.39 7.48 -16.77
N SER A 21 2.91 6.26 -16.94
CA SER A 21 3.48 5.78 -18.21
C SER A 21 2.45 5.20 -19.20
N GLY A 22 1.15 5.25 -18.87
CA GLY A 22 0.07 4.78 -19.76
C GLY A 22 -0.19 3.28 -19.70
N GLY A 23 0.23 2.60 -18.63
CA GLY A 23 -0.13 1.21 -18.35
C GLY A 23 -1.55 1.03 -17.82
N GLU A 24 -1.91 -0.20 -17.43
CA GLU A 24 -3.18 -0.50 -16.75
C GLU A 24 -3.29 0.32 -15.46
N THR A 25 -4.27 1.23 -15.41
CA THR A 25 -4.43 2.16 -14.29
C THR A 25 -5.08 1.47 -13.10
N ILE A 26 -4.27 1.07 -12.12
CA ILE A 26 -4.76 0.61 -10.82
C ILE A 26 -4.65 1.76 -9.83
N SER A 27 -5.76 2.12 -9.18
CA SER A 27 -5.72 3.14 -8.12
C SER A 27 -4.80 2.71 -6.98
N LEU A 28 -4.21 3.66 -6.26
CA LEU A 28 -3.34 3.35 -5.12
C LEU A 28 -4.09 2.50 -4.07
N SER A 29 -5.39 2.77 -3.86
CA SER A 29 -6.25 1.97 -2.98
C SER A 29 -6.49 0.56 -3.50
N GLY A 30 -6.74 0.39 -4.81
CA GLY A 30 -6.87 -0.94 -5.42
C GLY A 30 -5.58 -1.75 -5.34
N ASN A 31 -4.41 -1.09 -5.41
CA ASN A 31 -3.13 -1.76 -5.22
C ASN A 31 -2.91 -2.21 -3.76
N ARG A 32 -3.35 -1.40 -2.78
CA ARG A 32 -3.38 -1.81 -1.37
C ARG A 32 -4.28 -3.04 -1.15
N GLU A 33 -5.44 -3.08 -1.80
CA GLU A 33 -6.35 -4.24 -1.74
C GLU A 33 -5.69 -5.51 -2.29
N LYS A 34 -5.03 -5.43 -3.46
CA LYS A 34 -4.26 -6.55 -4.01
C LYS A 34 -3.17 -7.04 -3.06
N LEU A 35 -2.40 -6.13 -2.47
CA LEU A 35 -1.37 -6.49 -1.48
C LEU A 35 -1.97 -7.11 -0.21
N THR A 36 -3.19 -6.72 0.16
CA THR A 36 -3.93 -7.33 1.27
C THR A 36 -4.31 -8.78 0.96
N GLU A 37 -4.76 -9.04 -0.27
CA GLU A 37 -5.03 -10.40 -0.76
C GLU A 37 -3.74 -11.25 -0.80
N GLU A 38 -2.62 -10.69 -1.26
CA GLU A 38 -1.33 -11.38 -1.25
C GLU A 38 -0.87 -11.75 0.16
N ILE A 39 -1.01 -10.83 1.13
CA ILE A 39 -0.72 -11.11 2.54
C ILE A 39 -1.58 -12.27 3.04
N ASN A 40 -2.87 -12.29 2.69
CA ASN A 40 -3.79 -13.37 3.07
C ASN A 40 -3.40 -14.73 2.46
N GLY A 41 -2.80 -14.74 1.27
CA GLY A 41 -2.35 -15.95 0.60
C GLY A 41 -0.95 -16.44 1.00
N GLN A 42 -0.08 -15.54 1.47
CA GLN A 42 1.34 -15.85 1.73
C GLN A 42 1.71 -15.90 3.22
N ALA A 43 0.97 -15.24 4.11
CA ALA A 43 1.28 -15.27 5.53
C ALA A 43 0.99 -16.66 6.13
N ILE A 44 1.96 -17.24 6.82
CA ILE A 44 1.87 -18.60 7.37
C ILE A 44 1.16 -18.57 8.73
N SER A 45 1.34 -17.49 9.48
CA SER A 45 0.75 -17.30 10.81
C SER A 45 -0.11 -16.04 10.91
N SER A 46 -1.04 -16.03 11.86
CA SER A 46 -1.81 -14.83 12.21
C SER A 46 -0.91 -13.66 12.62
N ALA A 47 0.20 -13.93 13.32
CA ALA A 47 1.16 -12.92 13.73
C ALA A 47 1.88 -12.27 12.53
N GLU A 48 2.30 -13.06 11.54
CA GLU A 48 2.86 -12.53 10.30
C GLU A 48 1.82 -11.72 9.51
N LYS A 49 0.58 -12.21 9.45
CA LYS A 49 -0.51 -11.52 8.77
C LYS A 49 -0.78 -10.14 9.39
N GLU A 50 -0.82 -10.04 10.71
CA GLU A 50 -0.96 -8.77 11.42
C GLU A 50 0.25 -7.86 11.18
N LEU A 51 1.46 -8.40 11.28
CA LEU A 51 2.69 -7.66 11.04
C LEU A 51 2.74 -7.08 9.62
N PHE A 52 2.44 -7.90 8.61
CA PHE A 52 2.45 -7.48 7.21
C PHE A 52 1.34 -6.48 6.91
N SER A 53 0.15 -6.69 7.47
CA SER A 53 -0.97 -5.74 7.34
C SER A 53 -0.58 -4.38 7.91
N ARG A 54 0.02 -4.34 9.10
CA ARG A 54 0.49 -3.09 9.72
C ARG A 54 1.57 -2.42 8.88
N ASN A 55 2.53 -3.19 8.36
CA ASN A 55 3.58 -2.66 7.50
C ASN A 55 3.04 -2.11 6.18
N LEU A 56 1.99 -2.72 5.63
CA LEU A 56 1.29 -2.25 4.43
C LEU A 56 0.59 -0.91 4.70
N GLU A 57 -0.11 -0.75 5.83
CA GLU A 57 -0.74 0.53 6.17
C GLU A 57 0.28 1.66 6.32
N VAL A 58 1.40 1.41 7.02
CA VAL A 58 2.48 2.40 7.17
C VAL A 58 3.05 2.80 5.82
N ALA A 59 3.28 1.82 4.93
CA ALA A 59 3.77 2.09 3.58
C ALA A 59 2.74 2.90 2.76
N TYR A 60 1.47 2.54 2.85
CA TYR A 60 0.38 3.21 2.13
C TYR A 60 0.24 4.68 2.56
N GLU A 61 0.18 4.96 3.86
CA GLU A 61 0.10 6.32 4.38
C GLU A 61 1.30 7.17 3.97
N SER A 62 2.50 6.59 4.02
CA SER A 62 3.73 7.24 3.56
C SER A 62 3.65 7.63 2.09
N VAL A 63 3.22 6.71 1.22
CA VAL A 63 3.07 6.98 -0.22
C VAL A 63 1.96 7.99 -0.50
N VAL A 64 0.83 7.92 0.21
CA VAL A 64 -0.25 8.90 0.09
C VAL A 64 0.27 10.30 0.43
N ARG A 65 0.99 10.43 1.55
CA ARG A 65 1.56 11.71 1.98
C ARG A 65 2.57 12.25 0.98
N GLU A 66 3.45 11.40 0.45
CA GLU A 66 4.49 11.80 -0.51
C GLU A 66 3.89 12.23 -1.85
N MET A 67 2.87 11.53 -2.34
CA MET A 67 2.30 11.77 -3.67
C MET A 67 1.21 12.84 -3.70
N PHE A 68 0.43 12.96 -2.62
CA PHE A 68 -0.77 13.81 -2.58
C PHE A 68 -0.77 14.87 -1.47
N GLY A 69 0.23 14.89 -0.60
CA GLY A 69 0.32 15.80 0.55
C GLY A 69 -0.54 15.37 1.76
N GLU A 70 -0.41 16.10 2.87
CA GLU A 70 -1.06 15.74 4.15
C GLU A 70 -2.58 15.94 4.16
N THR A 71 -3.12 16.77 3.27
CA THR A 71 -4.55 17.14 3.24
C THR A 71 -5.48 15.95 2.95
N VAL A 72 -5.00 14.92 2.25
CA VAL A 72 -5.80 13.73 1.89
C VAL A 72 -6.06 12.82 3.10
N LEU A 73 -5.16 12.77 4.08
CA LEU A 73 -5.33 11.93 5.27
C LEU A 73 -6.39 12.49 6.23
N LEU A 74 -6.51 13.82 6.32
CA LEU A 74 -7.51 14.49 7.15
C LEU A 74 -8.95 14.19 6.73
N GLN A 75 -9.20 13.94 5.44
CA GLN A 75 -10.55 13.58 4.97
C GLN A 75 -10.97 12.16 5.39
N LYS A 76 -10.01 11.24 5.62
CA LYS A 76 -10.28 9.86 6.06
C LYS A 76 -10.58 9.77 7.55
N GLU A 77 -10.06 10.69 8.37
CA GLU A 77 -10.36 10.74 9.82
C GLU A 77 -11.69 11.45 10.14
N LEU A 78 -12.23 12.23 9.20
CA LEU A 78 -13.47 13.00 9.37
C LEU A 78 -14.72 12.33 8.75
N SER A 79 -14.55 11.18 8.08
CA SER A 79 -15.62 10.39 7.44
C SER A 79 -15.92 9.12 8.23
#